data_AF-A0A4Y7T9J7-F1
#
_entry.id   AF-A0A4Y7T9J7-F1
#
_cell.length_a   1.000
_cell.length_b   1.000
_cell.length_c   1.000
_cell.angle_alpha   90.00
_cell.angle_beta   90.00
_cell.angle_gamma   90.00
#
_symmetry.space_group_name_H-M   'P 1'
#
loop_
_entity.id
_entity.type
_entity.pdbx_description
1 polymer ?
#
loop_
_entity_poly.entity_id
_entity_poly.type
_entity_poly.pdbx_seq_one_letter_code
_entity_poly.pdbx_strand_id
1 'polypeptide(L)'
;MFNDVFGPMPQPPVPRESFTEGAEEPFEAMEIEEIIPTDYGAFVLQALLVMKKGKQRVQPTAGPSTSTPTPKSEPKPAEPSASTSPQKKRKRGEEEPPAAQPSSSLSSPPGSSSRPPPTPPSASIPQTAPSSSQPPSESSSSGSSIDQNVIRQSLRLASSFLLTDSTLNGDLGLQTWATGLGRLIEIILSLHRSDTLEVETMREAALALHECWIAGGAFPGLEDSRNRIREDGQKLQKLLDDPNRNVYKGQRF
;
A
#
# COMPACT_ATOMS: atom_id res chain seq x y z
N MET A 1 -6.73 12.49 13.54
CA MET A 1 -6.58 12.64 12.08
C MET A 1 -6.92 11.37 11.30
N PHE A 2 -6.27 10.21 11.48
CA PHE A 2 -6.88 8.92 11.04
C PHE A 2 -8.23 8.67 11.74
N ASN A 3 -8.41 9.17 12.96
CA ASN A 3 -9.70 9.12 13.65
C ASN A 3 -10.72 10.18 13.18
N ASP A 4 -10.29 11.25 12.48
CA ASP A 4 -11.18 12.36 12.09
C ASP A 4 -11.76 12.17 10.68
N VAL A 5 -11.02 11.46 9.80
CA VAL A 5 -11.55 11.03 8.50
C VAL A 5 -12.52 9.85 8.65
N PHE A 6 -12.37 9.03 9.70
CA PHE A 6 -13.09 7.75 9.85
C PHE A 6 -14.16 7.70 10.94
N GLY A 7 -14.32 8.75 11.74
CA GLY A 7 -15.30 8.77 12.83
C GLY A 7 -15.10 7.64 13.86
N PRO A 8 -15.93 7.60 14.92
CA PRO A 8 -15.93 6.48 15.85
C PRO A 8 -16.33 5.19 15.11
N MET A 9 -15.42 4.20 15.14
CA MET A 9 -15.54 2.93 14.43
C MET A 9 -16.76 2.15 14.95
N PRO A 10 -17.65 1.65 14.08
CA PRO A 10 -18.80 0.86 14.50
C PRO A 10 -18.32 -0.42 15.18
N GLN A 11 -18.87 -0.71 16.36
CA GLN A 11 -18.59 -1.95 17.08
C GLN A 11 -19.03 -3.16 16.24
N PRO A 12 -18.24 -4.25 16.22
CA PRO A 12 -18.60 -5.44 15.48
C PRO A 12 -19.93 -6.01 16.01
N PRO A 13 -20.82 -6.50 15.14
CA PRO A 13 -22.08 -7.11 15.55
C PRO A 13 -21.80 -8.33 16.44
N VAL A 14 -22.51 -8.41 17.56
CA VAL A 14 -22.43 -9.52 18.51
C VAL A 14 -22.83 -10.82 17.78
N PRO A 15 -22.06 -11.91 17.85
CA PRO A 15 -22.39 -13.16 17.18
C PRO A 15 -23.76 -13.68 17.68
N ARG A 16 -24.72 -13.82 16.76
CA ARG A 16 -25.96 -14.55 17.05
C ARG A 16 -25.68 -16.03 16.88
N GLU A 17 -25.48 -16.72 17.99
CA GLU A 17 -25.49 -18.17 18.04
C GLU A 17 -26.89 -18.69 17.70
N SER A 18 -27.02 -19.36 16.56
CA SER A 18 -27.81 -20.59 16.37
C SER A 18 -28.13 -20.78 14.88
N PHE A 19 -27.53 -21.78 14.24
CA PHE A 19 -28.22 -22.49 13.18
C PHE A 19 -27.83 -23.96 13.15
N THR A 20 -28.87 -24.77 12.99
CA THR A 20 -28.99 -26.19 13.24
C THR A 20 -28.53 -27.05 12.06
N GLU A 21 -27.75 -28.08 12.40
CA GLU A 21 -27.83 -29.49 11.97
C GLU A 21 -28.69 -29.77 10.72
N GLY A 22 -28.02 -29.92 9.58
CA GLY A 22 -28.62 -30.31 8.29
C GLY A 22 -27.66 -31.20 7.50
N ALA A 23 -28.19 -32.34 7.07
CA ALA A 23 -27.57 -33.49 6.38
C ALA A 23 -26.30 -33.22 5.55
N GLU A 24 -25.26 -34.01 5.83
CA GLU A 24 -24.01 -34.07 5.07
C GLU A 24 -24.21 -34.78 3.72
N GLU A 25 -24.33 -34.00 2.65
CA GLU A 25 -24.08 -34.48 1.29
C GLU A 25 -22.56 -34.60 1.08
N PRO A 26 -22.05 -35.73 0.56
CA PRO A 26 -20.63 -35.92 0.31
C PRO A 26 -20.17 -34.96 -0.80
N PHE A 27 -19.51 -33.88 -0.42
CA PHE A 27 -18.80 -33.01 -1.35
C PHE A 27 -17.67 -33.83 -2.01
N GLU A 28 -17.81 -34.12 -3.31
CA GLU A 28 -16.68 -34.58 -4.11
C GLU A 28 -15.58 -33.52 -4.04
N ALA A 29 -14.49 -33.86 -3.37
CA ALA A 29 -13.32 -33.00 -3.26
C ALA A 29 -12.78 -32.76 -4.68
N MET A 30 -13.10 -31.59 -5.26
CA MET A 30 -12.37 -31.10 -6.42
C MET A 30 -10.89 -31.06 -6.03
N GLU A 31 -10.06 -31.79 -6.78
CA GLU A 31 -8.61 -31.66 -6.67
C GLU A 31 -8.27 -30.20 -6.97
N ILE A 32 -8.02 -29.43 -5.91
CA ILE A 32 -7.57 -28.05 -6.03
C ILE A 32 -6.17 -28.14 -6.63
N GLU A 33 -6.05 -27.79 -7.91
CA GLU A 33 -4.75 -27.61 -8.57
C GLU A 33 -3.87 -26.76 -7.65
N GLU A 34 -2.64 -27.24 -7.44
CA GLU A 34 -1.66 -26.66 -6.54
C GLU A 34 -1.52 -25.15 -6.79
N ILE A 35 -2.14 -24.34 -5.92
CA ILE A 35 -2.11 -22.89 -6.01
C ILE A 35 -0.67 -22.48 -5.72
N ILE A 36 0.04 -22.01 -6.75
CA ILE A 36 1.42 -21.52 -6.61
C ILE A 36 1.40 -20.40 -5.57
N PRO A 37 2.20 -20.50 -4.48
CA PRO A 37 2.20 -19.49 -3.43
C PRO A 37 2.55 -18.12 -4.01
N THR A 38 1.59 -17.19 -3.98
CA THR A 38 1.76 -15.83 -4.50
C THR A 38 2.50 -14.96 -3.49
N ASP A 39 3.83 -14.97 -3.49
CA ASP A 39 4.63 -14.09 -2.64
C ASP A 39 4.57 -12.62 -3.13
N TYR A 40 3.86 -11.75 -2.39
CA TYR A 40 3.77 -10.32 -2.71
C TYR A 40 5.13 -9.62 -2.75
N GLY A 41 6.05 -10.00 -1.84
CA GLY A 41 7.40 -9.46 -1.81
C GLY A 41 8.16 -9.81 -3.09
N ALA A 42 8.08 -11.07 -3.53
CA ALA A 42 8.66 -11.51 -4.79
C ALA A 42 8.03 -10.80 -5.99
N PHE A 43 6.70 -10.65 -6.01
CA PHE A 43 5.99 -9.90 -7.05
C PHE A 43 6.49 -8.45 -7.15
N VAL A 44 6.57 -7.75 -6.02
CA VAL A 44 7.09 -6.37 -5.98
C VAL A 44 8.53 -6.34 -6.49
N LEU A 45 9.42 -7.20 -6.00
CA LEU A 45 10.81 -7.25 -6.45
C LEU A 45 10.94 -7.52 -7.95
N GLN A 46 10.10 -8.41 -8.50
CA GLN A 46 10.06 -8.70 -9.92
C GLN A 46 9.57 -7.49 -10.72
N ALA A 47 8.53 -6.80 -10.25
CA ALA A 47 8.05 -5.56 -10.86
C ALA A 47 9.14 -4.47 -10.86
N LEU A 48 9.86 -4.30 -9.75
CA LEU A 48 11.01 -3.39 -9.66
C LEU A 48 12.15 -3.80 -10.62
N LEU A 49 12.40 -5.10 -10.78
CA LEU A 49 13.41 -5.61 -11.68
C LEU A 49 13.05 -5.36 -13.15
N VAL A 50 11.77 -5.54 -13.52
CA VAL A 50 11.27 -5.23 -14.86
C VAL A 50 11.43 -3.75 -15.17
N MET A 51 11.12 -2.87 -14.21
CA MET A 51 11.36 -1.42 -14.35
C MET A 51 12.84 -1.09 -14.60
N LYS A 52 13.77 -1.82 -13.97
CA LYS A 52 15.20 -1.65 -14.20
C LYS A 52 15.65 -2.14 -15.59
N LYS A 53 15.07 -3.23 -16.10
CA LYS A 53 15.43 -3.84 -17.40
C LYS A 53 14.84 -3.12 -18.61
N GLY A 54 13.60 -2.64 -18.53
CA GLY A 54 12.90 -2.01 -19.66
C GLY A 54 13.62 -0.78 -20.24
N LYS A 55 14.43 -0.10 -19.42
CA LYS A 55 15.16 1.12 -19.83
C LYS A 55 16.45 0.84 -20.64
N GLN A 56 16.98 -0.40 -20.65
CA GLN A 56 18.18 -0.73 -21.43
C GLN A 56 17.92 -0.96 -22.93
N ARG A 57 16.66 -1.14 -23.36
CA ARG A 57 16.35 -1.56 -24.74
C ARG A 57 16.32 -0.44 -25.78
N VAL A 58 16.52 0.82 -25.38
CA VAL A 58 16.50 1.97 -26.30
C VAL A 58 17.81 2.75 -26.21
N GLN A 59 18.90 2.11 -26.61
CA GLN A 59 20.00 2.85 -27.23
C GLN A 59 19.99 2.53 -28.72
N PRO A 60 19.77 3.53 -29.61
CA PRO A 60 20.05 3.34 -31.02
C PRO A 60 21.55 3.04 -31.16
N THR A 61 21.86 1.94 -31.85
CA THR A 61 23.21 1.52 -32.22
C THR A 61 23.84 2.58 -33.13
N ALA A 62 24.42 3.63 -32.55
CA ALA A 62 25.38 4.48 -33.23
C ALA A 62 26.72 3.71 -33.29
N GLY A 63 27.31 3.72 -34.49
CA GLY A 63 28.39 2.84 -34.92
C GLY A 63 29.70 2.86 -34.11
N PRO A 64 30.63 1.96 -34.48
CA PRO A 64 31.85 1.69 -33.73
C PRO A 64 32.84 2.86 -33.86
N SER A 65 33.02 3.63 -32.78
CA SER A 65 34.16 4.53 -32.63
C SER A 65 35.11 3.96 -31.59
N THR A 66 36.17 3.36 -32.10
CA THR A 66 37.34 2.85 -31.39
C THR A 66 38.06 3.98 -30.65
N SER A 67 38.23 3.88 -29.33
CA SER A 67 39.41 4.44 -28.62
C SER A 67 39.57 3.90 -27.19
N THR A 68 40.56 3.03 -27.04
CA THR A 68 41.38 2.68 -25.86
C THR A 68 42.14 3.93 -25.36
N PRO A 69 42.40 4.22 -24.04
CA PRO A 69 43.26 3.44 -23.11
C PRO A 69 42.85 3.39 -21.59
N THR A 70 43.01 2.27 -20.86
CA THR A 70 44.11 1.83 -19.91
C THR A 70 44.24 2.65 -18.58
N PRO A 71 44.74 2.06 -17.45
CA PRO A 71 44.13 2.19 -16.11
C PRO A 71 45.02 2.96 -15.09
N LYS A 72 44.44 3.41 -13.97
CA LYS A 72 45.26 3.84 -12.82
C LYS A 72 44.56 3.76 -11.45
N SER A 73 45.07 2.81 -10.65
CA SER A 73 45.40 2.88 -9.21
C SER A 73 44.32 3.13 -8.14
N GLU A 74 44.12 2.04 -7.38
CA GLU A 74 43.84 1.88 -5.94
C GLU A 74 44.48 2.96 -5.03
N PRO A 75 43.84 3.31 -3.88
CA PRO A 75 44.24 2.67 -2.61
C PRO A 75 43.11 2.38 -1.59
N LYS A 76 43.43 1.40 -0.73
CA LYS A 76 42.77 0.85 0.46
C LYS A 76 43.07 1.72 1.73
N PRO A 77 42.74 1.27 2.97
CA PRO A 77 41.54 1.48 3.80
C PRO A 77 41.72 2.45 4.99
N ALA A 78 40.64 2.78 5.72
CA ALA A 78 40.71 3.16 7.13
C ALA A 78 39.45 2.76 7.92
N GLU A 79 39.64 1.84 8.88
CA GLU A 79 38.79 1.63 10.06
C GLU A 79 38.73 2.90 10.92
N PRO A 80 37.65 3.08 11.72
CA PRO A 80 37.90 3.06 13.15
C PRO A 80 36.88 2.27 13.98
N SER A 81 37.45 1.64 15.00
CA SER A 81 36.84 0.95 16.13
C SER A 81 36.14 1.89 17.13
N ALA A 82 35.52 1.25 18.14
CA ALA A 82 35.02 1.75 19.44
C ALA A 82 33.51 2.06 19.48
N SER A 83 32.69 1.22 20.12
CA SER A 83 32.53 1.05 21.59
C SER A 83 31.60 2.10 22.19
N THR A 84 30.49 1.66 22.81
CA THR A 84 29.98 2.05 24.15
C THR A 84 28.48 1.76 24.29
N SER A 85 28.14 0.68 25.01
CA SER A 85 26.88 0.48 25.77
C SER A 85 26.78 1.54 26.91
N PRO A 86 25.67 1.81 27.65
CA PRO A 86 24.67 0.84 28.11
C PRO A 86 23.20 1.32 28.36
N GLN A 87 22.36 0.31 28.58
CA GLN A 87 21.16 0.21 29.42
C GLN A 87 20.68 1.48 30.18
N LYS A 88 19.39 1.82 30.00
CA LYS A 88 18.63 2.57 31.03
C LYS A 88 17.26 1.94 31.31
N LYS A 89 17.32 1.04 32.29
CA LYS A 89 16.29 0.60 33.24
C LYS A 89 15.38 1.74 33.69
N ARG A 90 14.05 1.60 33.51
CA ARG A 90 12.98 2.33 34.24
C ARG A 90 11.62 1.90 33.68
N LYS A 91 10.54 1.72 34.45
CA LYS A 91 10.30 1.40 35.85
C LYS A 91 8.80 1.01 35.84
N ARG A 92 8.52 -0.16 36.38
CA ARG A 92 7.21 -0.73 36.66
C ARG A 92 6.33 0.28 37.42
N GLY A 93 5.11 0.46 36.96
CA GLY A 93 4.03 1.16 37.64
C GLY A 93 2.73 0.43 37.34
N GLU A 94 2.37 -0.48 38.25
CA GLU A 94 1.04 -1.06 38.39
C GLU A 94 0.05 0.04 38.80
N GLU A 95 -1.08 0.16 38.10
CA GLU A 95 -2.31 0.64 38.70
C GLU A 95 -3.51 0.05 37.93
N GLU A 96 -4.16 -0.91 38.56
CA GLU A 96 -5.45 -1.52 38.20
C GLU A 96 -6.60 -0.73 38.88
N PRO A 97 -7.89 -1.01 38.62
CA PRO A 97 -8.86 -0.07 38.06
C PRO A 97 -9.87 0.44 39.12
N PRO A 98 -10.88 1.20 38.70
CA PRO A 98 -12.22 0.79 39.11
C PRO A 98 -13.28 0.84 38.02
N ALA A 99 -14.19 -0.13 38.15
CA ALA A 99 -15.43 -0.34 37.42
C ALA A 99 -16.40 0.84 37.49
N ALA A 100 -17.16 1.05 36.41
CA ALA A 100 -18.58 1.43 36.47
C ALA A 100 -19.22 1.36 35.07
N GLN A 101 -20.26 0.53 34.93
CA GLN A 101 -21.28 0.64 33.89
C GLN A 101 -22.16 1.88 34.16
N PRO A 102 -22.87 2.43 33.15
CA PRO A 102 -24.26 2.01 33.01
C PRO A 102 -24.80 1.90 31.57
N SER A 103 -25.72 0.94 31.46
CA SER A 103 -26.81 0.77 30.50
C SER A 103 -27.28 2.02 29.75
N SER A 104 -27.36 1.93 28.42
CA SER A 104 -28.16 2.84 27.58
C SER A 104 -28.93 2.04 26.52
N SER A 105 -30.20 1.80 26.87
CA SER A 105 -31.39 1.60 26.02
C SER A 105 -31.22 1.55 24.50
N LEU A 106 -31.61 0.40 23.93
CA LEU A 106 -32.02 0.24 22.54
C LEU A 106 -33.21 1.17 22.24
N SER A 107 -33.07 2.02 21.23
CA SER A 107 -34.19 2.63 20.51
C SER A 107 -34.09 2.19 19.06
N SER A 108 -35.01 1.31 18.64
CA SER A 108 -35.21 0.92 17.26
C SER A 108 -35.85 2.08 16.47
N PRO A 109 -35.36 2.43 15.27
CA PRO A 109 -36.14 3.22 14.33
C PRO A 109 -37.01 2.31 13.43
N PRO A 110 -38.33 2.53 13.36
CA PRO A 110 -39.16 2.02 12.26
C PRO A 110 -39.10 3.02 11.10
N GLY A 111 -38.88 2.54 9.87
CA GLY A 111 -38.88 3.44 8.72
C GLY A 111 -38.42 2.81 7.41
N SER A 112 -39.17 1.82 6.93
CA SER A 112 -39.05 1.33 5.55
C SER A 112 -39.55 2.40 4.58
N SER A 113 -38.68 3.31 4.15
CA SER A 113 -38.96 4.20 3.02
C SER A 113 -38.54 3.54 1.71
N SER A 114 -39.54 3.04 0.99
CA SER A 114 -39.46 2.64 -0.42
C SER A 114 -38.81 3.74 -1.26
N ARG A 115 -37.63 3.46 -1.79
CA ARG A 115 -36.91 4.34 -2.71
C ARG A 115 -37.28 3.96 -4.15
N PRO A 116 -37.74 4.90 -5.00
CA PRO A 116 -38.07 4.61 -6.39
C PRO A 116 -36.81 4.29 -7.23
N PRO A 117 -36.95 3.55 -8.33
CA PRO A 117 -35.83 3.14 -9.19
C PRO A 117 -35.19 4.34 -9.92
N PRO A 118 -33.86 4.32 -10.14
CA PRO A 118 -33.16 5.35 -10.90
C PRO A 118 -33.45 5.27 -12.40
N THR A 119 -33.82 6.40 -12.99
CA THR A 119 -33.91 6.62 -14.45
C THR A 119 -32.51 6.68 -15.08
N PRO A 120 -32.29 6.05 -16.26
CA PRO A 120 -31.02 6.14 -16.97
C PRO A 120 -30.83 7.51 -17.65
N PRO A 121 -29.62 8.11 -17.60
CA PRO A 121 -29.33 9.35 -18.30
C PRO A 121 -29.14 9.11 -19.81
N SER A 122 -29.83 9.92 -20.61
CA SER A 122 -29.76 9.97 -22.06
C SER A 122 -28.39 10.50 -22.52
N ALA A 123 -27.64 9.69 -23.27
CA ALA A 123 -26.34 10.03 -23.80
C ALA A 123 -26.47 10.91 -25.05
N SER A 124 -25.91 12.12 -25.00
CA SER A 124 -25.65 12.95 -26.18
C SER A 124 -24.24 13.54 -26.04
N ILE A 125 -23.31 13.07 -26.87
CA ILE A 125 -21.94 13.58 -26.93
C ILE A 125 -21.75 14.25 -28.31
N PRO A 126 -21.50 15.57 -28.37
CA PRO A 126 -21.03 16.23 -29.57
C PRO A 126 -19.51 16.06 -29.74
N GLN A 127 -19.10 15.73 -30.97
CA GLN A 127 -17.73 15.78 -31.45
C GLN A 127 -17.18 17.21 -31.40
N THR A 128 -15.99 17.39 -30.82
CA THR A 128 -15.12 18.55 -31.10
C THR A 128 -13.66 18.14 -30.97
N ALA A 129 -12.95 18.14 -32.11
CA ALA A 129 -11.51 18.37 -32.23
C ALA A 129 -11.30 19.91 -32.36
N PRO A 130 -10.11 20.54 -32.11
CA PRO A 130 -8.85 20.16 -32.78
C PRO A 130 -7.52 20.46 -32.02
N SER A 131 -6.45 19.87 -32.55
CA SER A 131 -5.06 20.36 -32.71
C SER A 131 -4.42 21.23 -31.62
N SER A 132 -3.36 20.71 -31.00
CA SER A 132 -2.30 21.55 -30.42
C SER A 132 -0.92 20.93 -30.70
N SER A 133 -0.16 21.62 -31.54
CA SER A 133 1.23 21.34 -31.87
C SER A 133 2.12 21.83 -30.73
N GLN A 134 2.75 20.90 -30.00
CA GLN A 134 3.68 21.23 -28.92
C GLN A 134 5.13 20.88 -29.35
N PRO A 135 6.10 21.82 -29.23
CA PRO A 135 7.49 21.58 -29.61
C PRO A 135 8.23 20.69 -28.59
N PRO A 136 9.15 19.81 -29.04
CA PRO A 136 9.94 18.96 -28.16
C PRO A 136 11.00 19.79 -27.45
N SER A 137 10.80 20.02 -26.14
CA SER A 137 11.83 20.59 -25.27
C SER A 137 12.70 19.45 -24.75
N GLU A 138 13.82 19.21 -25.42
CA GLU A 138 14.85 18.27 -25.00
C GLU A 138 15.74 18.93 -23.93
N SER A 139 15.44 18.68 -22.66
CA SER A 139 16.39 18.79 -21.55
C SER A 139 16.50 17.41 -20.88
N SER A 140 17.23 16.52 -21.54
CA SER A 140 17.56 15.17 -21.08
C SER A 140 18.55 15.21 -19.92
N SER A 141 18.07 15.63 -18.75
CA SER A 141 18.65 15.14 -17.50
C SER A 141 18.29 13.66 -17.40
N SER A 142 19.24 12.81 -17.75
CA SER A 142 19.15 11.34 -17.79
C SER A 142 19.10 10.73 -16.38
N GLY A 143 18.29 11.31 -15.48
CA GLY A 143 17.85 10.65 -14.27
C GLY A 143 16.90 9.53 -14.64
N SER A 144 17.23 8.30 -14.26
CA SER A 144 16.39 7.13 -14.50
C SER A 144 15.03 7.29 -13.78
N SER A 145 14.03 7.83 -14.47
CA SER A 145 12.68 7.94 -13.92
C SER A 145 12.09 6.54 -13.73
N ILE A 146 11.72 6.24 -12.48
CA ILE A 146 11.01 5.01 -12.08
C ILE A 146 9.60 5.08 -12.66
N ASP A 147 9.10 3.96 -13.20
CA ASP A 147 7.73 3.89 -13.74
C ASP A 147 6.72 3.82 -12.60
N GLN A 148 6.06 4.94 -12.32
CA GLN A 148 5.09 5.05 -11.24
C GLN A 148 3.80 4.28 -11.51
N ASN A 149 3.51 3.89 -12.76
CA ASN A 149 2.32 3.11 -13.07
C ASN A 149 2.40 1.70 -12.49
N VAL A 150 3.59 1.09 -12.53
CA VAL A 150 3.86 -0.22 -11.92
C VAL A 150 3.73 -0.16 -10.40
N ILE A 151 4.18 0.95 -9.79
CA ILE A 151 4.01 1.19 -8.35
C ILE A 151 2.52 1.25 -8.00
N ARG A 152 1.73 2.05 -8.73
CA ARG A 152 0.27 2.16 -8.53
C ARG A 152 -0.43 0.81 -8.66
N GLN A 153 -0.10 0.03 -9.69
CA GLN A 153 -0.64 -1.32 -9.84
C GLN A 153 -0.28 -2.23 -8.67
N SER A 154 0.97 -2.17 -8.20
CA SER A 154 1.42 -2.97 -7.06
C SER A 154 0.72 -2.59 -5.76
N LEU A 155 0.46 -1.28 -5.55
CA LEU A 155 -0.30 -0.77 -4.41
C LEU A 155 -1.75 -1.26 -4.42
N ARG A 156 -2.44 -1.21 -5.56
CA ARG A 156 -3.82 -1.69 -5.69
C ARG A 156 -3.99 -3.17 -5.35
N LEU A 157 -2.94 -3.95 -5.54
CA LEU A 157 -2.95 -5.38 -5.21
C LEU A 157 -2.67 -5.66 -3.73
N ALA A 158 -2.12 -4.69 -2.98
CA ALA A 158 -1.62 -4.92 -1.62
C ALA A 158 -2.68 -5.51 -0.67
N SER A 159 -3.94 -5.07 -0.77
CA SER A 159 -5.03 -5.55 0.10
C SER A 159 -5.44 -6.98 -0.25
N SER A 160 -5.48 -7.33 -1.53
CA SER A 160 -5.75 -8.70 -1.98
C SER A 160 -4.64 -9.66 -1.53
N PHE A 161 -3.38 -9.27 -1.69
CA PHE A 161 -2.25 -10.08 -1.23
C PHE A 161 -2.19 -10.20 0.29
N LEU A 162 -2.60 -9.18 1.05
CA LEU A 162 -2.70 -9.32 2.52
C LEU A 162 -3.59 -10.50 2.90
N LEU A 163 -4.77 -10.61 2.27
CA LEU A 163 -5.72 -11.69 2.55
C LEU A 163 -5.19 -13.04 2.06
N THR A 164 -4.69 -13.10 0.83
CA THR A 164 -4.16 -14.33 0.26
C THR A 164 -2.94 -14.84 1.05
N ASP A 165 -2.00 -13.97 1.39
CA ASP A 165 -0.78 -14.36 2.10
C ASP A 165 -1.07 -14.78 3.54
N SER A 166 -2.08 -14.17 4.18
CA SER A 166 -2.54 -14.58 5.51
C SER A 166 -3.17 -15.97 5.55
N THR A 167 -3.85 -16.37 4.46
CA THR A 167 -4.58 -17.64 4.40
C THR A 167 -3.73 -18.78 3.83
N LEU A 168 -2.87 -18.49 2.87
CA LEU A 168 -2.03 -19.51 2.22
C LEU A 168 -0.70 -19.75 2.94
N ASN A 169 -0.11 -18.72 3.54
CA ASN A 169 1.27 -18.78 4.06
C ASN A 169 1.45 -18.14 5.44
N GLY A 170 0.40 -18.05 6.27
CA GLY A 170 0.46 -17.64 7.68
C GLY A 170 1.49 -16.55 7.99
N ASP A 171 2.40 -16.83 8.92
CA ASP A 171 3.43 -15.87 9.37
C ASP A 171 4.41 -15.46 8.26
N LEU A 172 4.84 -16.41 7.41
CA LEU A 172 5.83 -16.13 6.37
C LEU A 172 5.22 -15.23 5.28
N GLY A 173 4.00 -15.52 4.86
CA GLY A 173 3.25 -14.73 3.89
C GLY A 173 3.00 -13.31 4.41
N LEU A 174 2.60 -13.18 5.68
CA LEU A 174 2.44 -11.85 6.29
C LEU A 174 3.76 -11.08 6.35
N GLN A 175 4.87 -11.75 6.63
CA GLN A 175 6.19 -11.12 6.65
C GLN A 175 6.64 -10.64 5.26
N THR A 176 6.43 -11.46 4.22
CA THR A 176 6.79 -11.08 2.84
C THR A 176 5.88 -9.97 2.34
N TRP A 177 4.58 -10.04 2.62
CA TRP A 177 3.62 -8.98 2.36
C TRP A 177 4.05 -7.64 2.99
N ALA A 178 4.33 -7.65 4.30
CA ALA A 178 4.72 -6.45 5.04
C ALA A 178 6.04 -5.86 4.50
N THR A 179 6.96 -6.73 4.08
CA THR A 179 8.21 -6.33 3.43
C THR A 179 7.92 -5.67 2.08
N GLY A 180 7.10 -6.29 1.22
CA GLY A 180 6.73 -5.77 -0.09
C GLY A 180 6.06 -4.40 0.00
N LEU A 181 5.07 -4.25 0.89
CA LEU A 181 4.38 -2.98 1.12
C LEU A 181 5.37 -1.92 1.63
N GLY A 182 6.19 -2.25 2.63
CA GLY A 182 7.20 -1.34 3.16
C GLY A 182 8.17 -0.83 2.09
N ARG A 183 8.60 -1.69 1.16
CA ARG A 183 9.46 -1.29 0.03
C ARG A 183 8.78 -0.32 -0.92
N LEU A 184 7.49 -0.52 -1.23
CA LEU A 184 6.74 0.43 -2.05
C LEU A 184 6.69 1.81 -1.37
N ILE A 185 6.43 1.84 -0.07
CA ILE A 185 6.41 3.09 0.71
C ILE A 185 7.79 3.76 0.72
N GLU A 186 8.88 3.01 0.91
CA GLU A 186 10.25 3.54 0.83
C GLU A 186 10.58 4.15 -0.54
N ILE A 187 10.08 3.55 -1.63
CA ILE A 187 10.24 4.07 -2.99
C ILE A 187 9.46 5.38 -3.15
N ILE A 188 8.22 5.44 -2.67
CA ILE A 188 7.41 6.67 -2.70
C ILE A 188 8.10 7.80 -1.93
N LEU A 189 8.63 7.52 -0.73
CA LEU A 189 9.41 8.48 0.05
C LEU A 189 10.66 8.94 -0.72
N SER A 190 11.31 8.04 -1.46
CA SER A 190 12.49 8.37 -2.27
C SER A 190 12.11 9.25 -3.46
N LEU A 191 11.00 8.95 -4.15
CA LEU A 191 10.45 9.76 -5.24
C LEU A 191 10.04 11.16 -4.76
N HIS A 192 9.54 11.29 -3.53
CA HIS A 192 9.23 12.59 -2.94
C HIS A 192 10.50 13.41 -2.71
N ARG A 193 11.56 12.80 -2.16
CA ARG A 193 12.85 13.50 -1.94
C ARG A 193 13.50 13.96 -3.24
N SER A 194 13.28 13.25 -4.35
CA SER A 194 13.73 13.66 -5.68
C SER A 194 12.77 14.61 -6.40
N ASP A 195 11.68 15.03 -5.74
CA ASP A 195 10.61 15.86 -6.29
C ASP A 195 9.89 15.29 -7.53
N THR A 196 10.09 14.01 -7.82
CA THR A 196 9.49 13.31 -8.98
C THR A 196 8.22 12.55 -8.65
N LEU A 197 7.78 12.53 -7.38
CA LEU A 197 6.56 11.84 -6.97
C LEU A 197 5.31 12.51 -7.56
N GLU A 198 4.52 11.72 -8.29
CA GLU A 198 3.22 12.11 -8.84
C GLU A 198 2.13 12.09 -7.76
N VAL A 199 1.14 12.99 -7.87
CA VAL A 199 0.02 13.10 -6.92
C VAL A 199 -0.83 11.84 -6.97
N GLU A 200 -1.03 11.27 -8.16
CA GLU A 200 -1.77 10.04 -8.39
C GLU A 200 -1.15 8.86 -7.64
N THR A 201 0.17 8.77 -7.60
CA THR A 201 0.88 7.73 -6.83
C THR A 201 0.66 7.89 -5.34
N MET A 202 0.70 9.13 -4.84
CA MET A 202 0.41 9.42 -3.43
C MET A 202 -1.03 9.05 -3.07
N ARG A 203 -1.99 9.34 -3.95
CA ARG A 203 -3.41 8.97 -3.81
C ARG A 203 -3.60 7.47 -3.71
N GLU A 204 -3.04 6.71 -4.67
CA GLU A 204 -3.14 5.25 -4.69
C GLU A 204 -2.49 4.62 -3.46
N ALA A 205 -1.41 5.20 -2.95
CA ALA A 205 -0.77 4.72 -1.73
C ALA A 205 -1.64 4.93 -0.49
N ALA A 206 -2.29 6.09 -0.37
CA ALA A 206 -3.24 6.37 0.71
C ALA A 206 -4.45 5.43 0.66
N LEU A 207 -5.01 5.19 -0.53
CA LEU A 207 -6.11 4.25 -0.75
C LEU A 207 -5.69 2.81 -0.40
N ALA A 208 -4.54 2.34 -0.88
CA ALA A 208 -4.06 1.00 -0.61
C ALA A 208 -3.84 0.74 0.89
N LEU A 209 -3.25 1.70 1.63
CA LEU A 209 -3.10 1.57 3.08
C LEU A 209 -4.46 1.56 3.80
N HIS A 210 -5.42 2.33 3.31
CA HIS A 210 -6.77 2.33 3.88
C HIS A 210 -7.49 0.99 3.66
N GLU A 211 -7.44 0.44 2.46
CA GLU A 211 -8.00 -0.88 2.15
C GLU A 211 -7.33 -1.98 2.97
N CYS A 212 -5.99 -1.96 3.07
CA CYS A 212 -5.24 -2.89 3.91
C CYS A 212 -5.64 -2.77 5.39
N TRP A 213 -5.91 -1.55 5.87
CA TRP A 213 -6.38 -1.33 7.24
C TRP A 213 -7.75 -1.95 7.49
N ILE A 214 -8.69 -1.78 6.55
CA ILE A 214 -10.02 -2.41 6.63
C ILE A 214 -9.89 -3.93 6.60
N ALA A 215 -9.14 -4.46 5.63
CA ALA A 215 -8.90 -5.90 5.48
C ALA A 215 -8.27 -6.48 6.75
N GLY A 216 -7.20 -5.87 7.27
CA GLY A 216 -6.55 -6.29 8.51
C GLY A 216 -7.45 -6.20 9.75
N GLY A 217 -8.47 -5.35 9.74
CA GLY A 217 -9.45 -5.25 10.82
C GLY A 217 -10.57 -6.28 10.76
N ALA A 218 -10.80 -6.88 9.60
CA ALA A 218 -11.89 -7.84 9.38
C ALA A 218 -11.51 -9.28 9.78
N PHE A 219 -10.21 -9.61 9.85
CA PHE A 219 -9.72 -10.96 10.16
C PHE A 219 -8.87 -10.97 11.43
N PRO A 220 -9.12 -11.92 12.36
CA PRO A 220 -8.28 -12.09 13.55
C PRO A 220 -6.88 -12.57 13.18
N GLY A 221 -5.86 -12.22 13.97
CA GLY A 221 -4.46 -12.64 13.73
C GLY A 221 -3.68 -11.72 12.78
N LEU A 222 -4.26 -10.59 12.37
CA LEU A 222 -3.62 -9.57 11.52
C LEU A 222 -3.18 -8.32 12.28
N GLU A 223 -3.02 -8.41 13.60
CA GLU A 223 -2.66 -7.28 14.46
C GLU A 223 -1.30 -6.69 14.10
N ASP A 224 -0.31 -7.52 13.79
CA ASP A 224 1.03 -7.08 13.39
C ASP A 224 0.99 -6.34 12.03
N SER A 225 0.22 -6.86 11.08
CA SER A 225 -0.03 -6.19 9.80
C SER A 225 -0.66 -4.81 10.00
N ARG A 226 -1.62 -4.68 10.93
CA ARG A 226 -2.24 -3.39 11.26
C ARG A 226 -1.24 -2.41 11.88
N ASN A 227 -0.38 -2.88 12.79
CA ASN A 227 0.67 -2.04 13.35
C ASN A 227 1.59 -1.51 12.25
N ARG A 228 1.97 -2.38 11.31
CA ARG A 228 2.78 -1.99 10.16
C ARG A 228 2.09 -0.98 9.25
N ILE A 229 0.82 -1.20 8.88
CA ILE A 229 0.02 -0.27 8.06
C ILE A 229 -0.04 1.11 8.73
N ARG A 230 -0.20 1.14 10.06
CA ARG A 230 -0.21 2.39 10.83
C ARG A 230 1.12 3.13 10.75
N GLU A 231 2.24 2.42 10.92
CA GLU A 231 3.59 3.00 10.80
C GLU A 231 3.84 3.57 9.40
N ASP A 232 3.48 2.81 8.37
CA ASP A 232 3.64 3.21 6.97
C ASP A 232 2.71 4.39 6.61
N GLY A 233 1.48 4.40 7.13
CA GLY A 233 0.56 5.53 7.04
C GLY A 233 1.11 6.79 7.70
N GLN A 234 1.75 6.67 8.87
CA GLN A 234 2.41 7.80 9.53
C GLN A 234 3.60 8.34 8.72
N LYS A 235 4.33 7.49 7.99
CA LYS A 235 5.40 7.94 7.09
C LYS A 235 4.84 8.75 5.92
N LEU A 236 3.77 8.27 5.27
CA LEU A 236 3.11 9.00 4.19
C LEU A 236 2.47 10.30 4.67
N GLN A 237 1.88 10.31 5.87
CA GLN A 237 1.27 11.51 6.43
C GLN A 237 2.25 12.67 6.58
N LYS A 238 3.54 12.37 6.83
CA LYS A 238 4.60 13.39 6.92
C LYS A 238 4.92 14.06 5.57
N LEU A 239 4.45 13.50 4.46
CA LEU A 239 4.63 14.08 3.12
C LEU A 239 3.55 15.10 2.76
N LEU A 240 2.43 15.12 3.49
CA LEU A 240 1.28 15.96 3.17
C LEU A 240 1.50 17.40 3.63
N ASP A 241 1.06 18.36 2.81
CA ASP A 241 1.11 19.78 3.15
C ASP A 241 0.11 20.09 4.28
N ASP A 242 -1.09 19.51 4.16
CA ASP A 242 -2.12 19.52 5.19
C ASP A 242 -2.64 18.10 5.42
N PRO A 243 -2.33 17.48 6.57
CA PRO A 243 -2.73 16.11 6.86
C PRO A 243 -4.25 15.96 7.04
N ASN A 244 -5.00 17.03 7.27
CA ASN A 244 -6.46 16.96 7.42
C ASN A 244 -7.20 17.05 6.09
N ARG A 245 -6.54 17.60 5.05
CA ARG A 245 -7.20 17.89 3.78
C ARG A 245 -6.84 16.93 2.65
N ASN A 246 -5.96 15.95 2.91
CA ASN A 246 -5.37 15.09 1.89
C ASN A 246 -4.80 15.94 0.74
N VAL A 247 -4.00 16.94 1.10
CA VAL A 247 -3.36 17.85 0.15
C VAL A 247 -1.89 17.50 0.04
N TYR A 248 -1.44 17.23 -1.18
CA TYR A 248 -0.05 16.99 -1.51
C TYR A 248 0.34 17.85 -2.71
N LYS A 249 1.40 18.65 -2.56
CA LYS A 249 1.84 19.65 -3.55
C LYS A 249 0.71 20.61 -3.94
N GLY A 250 -0.11 21.01 -2.96
CA GLY A 250 -1.27 21.89 -3.18
C GLY A 250 -2.45 21.24 -3.93
N GLN A 251 -2.36 19.97 -4.32
CA GLN A 251 -3.45 19.23 -4.96
C GLN A 251 -4.14 18.31 -3.97
N ARG A 252 -5.47 18.29 -4.01
CA ARG A 252 -6.30 17.44 -3.16
C ARG A 252 -6.59 16.11 -3.86
N PHE A 253 -6.54 15.01 -3.13
CA PHE A 253 -6.77 13.66 -3.67
C PHE A 253 -7.68 12.78 -2.80
#